data_AF-A0A392QYT4-F1
#
_entry.id   AF-A0A392QYT4-F1
#
_cell.length_a   1.000
_cell.length_b   1.000
_cell.length_c   1.000
_cell.angle_alpha   90.00
_cell.angle_beta   90.00
_cell.angle_gamma   90.00
#
_symmetry.space_group_name_H-M   'P 1'
#
loop_
_entity.id
_entity.type
_entity.pdbx_description
1 polymer ?
#
loop_
_entity_poly.entity_id
_entity_poly.type
_entity_poly.pdbx_seq_one_letter_code
_entity_poly.pdbx_strand_id
1 'polypeptide(L)'
;MKDIRCGCSAECRVYIECNGNRWYVKCVADEHNHLLVPASHAGLIPHHRKMHDADISHMNHTRSAGIRTHNIYGSFASQMSGYKNVPFSLHGMYNEADKQQRKELPDGRGALVPQLVPVVTAKDSHPPSPLLNMPSQFA
;
A
#
# COMPACT_ATOMS: atom_id res chain seq x y z
N MET A 1 20.57 28.64 -1.30
CA MET A 1 19.51 27.73 -0.82
C MET A 1 18.24 28.57 -0.77
N LYS A 2 17.26 28.35 -1.67
CA LYS A 2 15.99 29.09 -1.63
C LYS A 2 15.17 28.53 -0.46
N ASP A 3 14.72 29.40 0.44
CA ASP A 3 13.76 29.01 1.47
C ASP A 3 12.47 28.58 0.77
N ILE A 4 12.06 27.33 1.01
CA ILE A 4 10.83 26.75 0.44
C ILE A 4 9.59 27.11 1.27
N ARG A 5 9.76 27.86 2.35
CA ARG A 5 8.67 28.32 3.21
C ARG A 5 8.02 29.56 2.60
N CYS A 6 6.69 29.56 2.50
CA CYS A 6 5.87 30.68 2.03
C CYS A 6 5.64 31.76 3.11
N GLY A 7 6.29 31.66 4.27
CA GLY A 7 6.10 32.59 5.38
C GLY A 7 4.69 32.54 6.00
N CYS A 8 3.98 31.41 5.88
CA CYS A 8 2.65 31.25 6.49
C CYS A 8 2.71 31.40 8.01
N SER A 9 1.76 32.16 8.57
CA SER A 9 1.63 32.38 10.02
C SER A 9 0.78 31.33 10.72
N ALA A 10 0.24 30.35 9.98
CA ALA A 10 -0.55 29.28 10.57
C ALA A 10 0.29 28.48 11.58
N GLU A 11 -0.24 28.30 12.78
CA GLU A 11 0.42 27.61 13.87
C GLU A 11 -0.58 26.87 14.77
N CYS A 12 -0.12 25.77 15.36
CA CYS A 12 -0.82 25.09 16.44
C CYS A 12 0.15 24.98 17.63
N ARG A 13 -0.21 25.61 18.76
CA ARG A 13 0.59 25.56 20.00
C ARG A 13 -0.06 24.57 20.95
N VAL A 14 0.64 23.48 21.22
CA VAL A 14 0.23 22.47 22.20
C VAL A 14 1.00 22.69 23.49
N TYR A 15 0.31 22.61 24.62
CA TYR A 15 0.91 22.53 25.94
C TYR A 15 0.85 21.09 26.44
N ILE A 16 1.98 20.58 26.92
CA ILE A 16 2.10 19.22 27.47
C ILE A 16 2.37 19.35 28.97
N GLU A 17 1.48 18.79 29.78
CA GLU A 17 1.65 18.75 31.23
C GLU A 17 2.59 17.61 31.60
N CYS A 18 3.83 17.93 31.99
CA CYS A 18 4.92 16.97 32.20
C CYS A 18 4.59 15.84 33.19
N ASN A 19 3.68 16.09 34.13
CA ASN A 19 3.36 15.14 35.21
C ASN A 19 1.98 14.49 35.05
N GLY A 20 1.15 14.97 34.12
CA GLY A 20 -0.28 14.65 34.08
C GLY A 20 -0.71 13.68 32.99
N ASN A 21 0.19 13.27 32.09
CA ASN A 21 -0.16 12.59 30.82
C ASN A 21 -1.26 13.33 30.02
N ARG A 22 -1.44 14.63 30.28
CA ARG A 22 -2.43 15.48 29.62
C ARG A 22 -1.72 16.46 28.71
N TRP A 23 -2.33 16.71 27.57
CA TRP A 23 -1.95 17.77 26.66
C TRP A 23 -3.21 18.55 26.27
N TYR A 24 -3.05 19.85 26.07
CA TYR A 24 -4.13 20.71 25.61
C TYR A 24 -3.63 21.67 24.53
N VAL A 25 -4.52 22.00 23.60
CA VAL A 25 -4.25 22.96 22.56
C VAL A 25 -4.41 24.37 23.15
N LYS A 26 -3.34 25.16 23.16
CA LYS A 26 -3.31 26.51 23.72
C LYS A 26 -3.78 27.55 22.70
N CYS A 27 -3.37 27.39 21.44
CA CYS A 27 -3.71 28.31 20.35
C CYS A 27 -3.70 27.55 19.03
N VAL A 28 -4.65 27.89 18.14
CA VAL A 28 -4.65 27.49 16.73
C VAL A 28 -4.86 28.76 15.92
N ALA A 29 -3.87 29.11 15.10
CA ALA A 29 -4.02 30.09 14.03
C ALA A 29 -4.16 29.30 12.73
N ASP A 30 -5.38 29.24 12.19
CA ASP A 30 -5.71 28.49 10.96
C ASP A 30 -5.80 29.41 9.73
N GLU A 31 -5.30 30.64 9.84
CA GLU A 31 -5.22 31.56 8.70
C GLU A 31 -4.00 31.19 7.85
N HIS A 32 -4.27 30.72 6.62
CA HIS A 32 -3.24 30.35 5.66
C HIS A 32 -3.09 31.44 4.59
N ASN A 33 -1.86 31.77 4.24
CA ASN A 33 -1.55 32.67 3.11
C ASN A 33 -1.36 31.90 1.79
N HIS A 34 -1.71 30.62 1.76
CA HIS A 34 -1.60 29.74 0.60
C HIS A 34 -2.78 28.76 0.58
N LEU A 35 -3.02 28.15 -0.58
CA LEU A 35 -4.02 27.10 -0.71
C LEU A 35 -3.61 25.86 0.11
N LEU A 36 -4.60 25.23 0.75
CA LEU A 36 -4.42 23.92 1.36
C LEU A 36 -4.27 22.85 0.28
N VAL A 37 -3.50 21.81 0.58
CA VAL A 37 -3.33 20.68 -0.34
C VAL A 37 -4.69 19.97 -0.46
N PRO A 38 -5.24 19.83 -1.67
CA PRO A 38 -6.51 19.12 -1.86
C PRO A 38 -6.35 17.65 -1.49
N ALA A 39 -7.42 17.01 -1.02
CA ALA A 39 -7.40 15.61 -0.58
C ALA A 39 -6.87 14.64 -1.66
N SER A 40 -7.13 14.94 -2.93
CA SER A 40 -6.61 14.16 -4.07
C SER A 40 -5.08 14.15 -4.18
N HIS A 41 -4.41 15.10 -3.53
CA HIS A 41 -2.95 15.23 -3.49
C HIS A 41 -2.37 14.88 -2.12
N ALA A 42 -3.19 14.38 -1.18
CA ALA A 42 -2.73 14.00 0.15
C ALA A 42 -1.61 12.94 0.11
N GLY A 43 -1.66 12.02 -0.86
CA GLY A 43 -0.59 11.02 -1.10
C GLY A 43 0.74 11.64 -1.55
N LEU A 44 0.77 12.91 -1.96
CA LEU A 44 2.02 13.61 -2.28
C LEU A 44 2.73 14.15 -1.02
N ILE A 45 2.07 14.18 0.13
CA ILE A 45 2.68 14.65 1.39
C ILE A 45 3.55 13.52 1.95
N PRO A 46 4.88 13.70 2.13
CA PRO A 46 5.78 12.62 2.56
C PRO A 46 5.35 11.90 3.84
N HIS A 47 4.83 12.64 4.82
CA HIS A 47 4.32 12.08 6.07
C HIS A 47 3.07 11.20 5.90
N HIS A 48 2.30 11.41 4.83
CA HIS A 48 1.10 10.62 4.52
C HIS A 48 1.43 9.38 3.67
N ARG A 49 2.67 9.23 3.19
CA ARG A 49 3.10 8.10 2.34
C ARG A 49 3.41 6.81 3.09
N LYS A 50 3.09 6.75 4.39
CA LYS A 50 3.43 5.61 5.24
C LYS A 50 2.35 4.53 5.14
N MET A 51 2.77 3.27 5.04
CA MET A 51 1.85 2.13 5.22
C MET A 51 1.51 1.99 6.71
N HIS A 52 0.23 1.89 7.04
CA HIS A 52 -0.17 1.58 8.42
C HIS A 52 0.09 0.11 8.75
N ASP A 53 0.23 -0.21 10.04
CA ASP A 53 0.53 -1.59 10.47
C ASP A 53 -0.53 -2.60 10.00
N ALA A 54 -1.80 -2.15 9.91
CA ALA A 54 -2.88 -2.95 9.34
C ALA A 54 -2.65 -3.26 7.84
N ASP A 55 -2.24 -2.27 7.05
CA ASP A 55 -1.93 -2.43 5.62
C ASP A 55 -0.71 -3.33 5.42
N ILE A 56 0.31 -3.17 6.28
CA ILE A 56 1.53 -4.01 6.27
C ILE A 56 1.16 -5.46 6.61
N SER A 57 0.34 -5.68 7.64
CA SER A 57 -0.14 -7.00 8.02
C SER A 57 -0.95 -7.66 6.91
N HIS A 58 -1.88 -6.91 6.31
CA HIS A 58 -2.67 -7.38 5.17
C HIS A 58 -1.78 -7.75 3.97
N MET A 59 -0.81 -6.90 3.63
CA MET A 59 0.17 -7.17 2.57
C MET A 59 0.95 -8.46 2.87
N ASN A 60 1.48 -8.63 4.07
CA ASN A 60 2.28 -9.79 4.45
C ASN A 60 1.45 -11.08 4.42
N HIS A 61 0.23 -11.05 4.94
CA HIS A 61 -0.68 -12.18 4.89
C HIS A 61 -0.97 -12.59 3.44
N THR A 62 -1.34 -11.62 2.59
CA THR A 62 -1.63 -11.85 1.17
C THR A 62 -0.39 -12.37 0.41
N ARG A 63 0.80 -11.89 0.78
CA ARG A 63 2.07 -12.36 0.21
C ARG A 63 2.42 -13.78 0.65
N SER A 64 2.12 -14.17 1.89
CA SER A 64 2.29 -15.55 2.37
C SER A 64 1.40 -16.55 1.62
N ALA A 65 0.25 -16.10 1.11
CA ALA A 65 -0.60 -16.85 0.20
C ALA A 65 -0.06 -16.94 -1.25
N GLY A 66 1.15 -16.43 -1.52
CA GLY A 66 1.82 -16.52 -2.81
C GLY A 66 1.49 -15.40 -3.81
N ILE A 67 0.70 -14.41 -3.41
CA ILE A 67 0.34 -13.29 -4.29
C ILE A 67 1.50 -12.29 -4.38
N ARG A 68 1.86 -11.92 -5.61
CA ARG A 68 2.97 -10.98 -5.88
C ARG A 68 2.61 -9.57 -5.40
N THR A 69 3.59 -8.85 -4.85
CA THR A 69 3.42 -7.49 -4.27
C THR A 69 2.74 -6.50 -5.23
N HIS A 70 3.03 -6.53 -6.54
CA HIS A 70 2.36 -5.66 -7.50
C HIS A 70 0.85 -5.95 -7.65
N ASN A 71 0.42 -7.21 -7.51
CA ASN A 71 -0.98 -7.58 -7.52
C ASN A 71 -1.69 -7.14 -6.23
N ILE A 72 -0.99 -7.20 -5.10
CA ILE A 72 -1.46 -6.65 -3.82
C ILE A 72 -1.63 -5.14 -3.93
N TYR A 73 -0.69 -4.44 -4.56
CA TYR A 73 -0.83 -3.00 -4.82
C TYR A 73 -2.05 -2.70 -5.72
N GLY A 74 -2.29 -3.53 -6.73
CA GLY A 74 -3.50 -3.46 -7.55
C GLY A 74 -4.78 -3.64 -6.73
N SER A 75 -4.81 -4.56 -5.75
CA SER A 75 -5.99 -4.74 -4.90
C SER A 75 -6.24 -3.54 -3.98
N PHE A 76 -5.19 -2.90 -3.44
CA PHE A 76 -5.32 -1.64 -2.71
C PHE A 76 -5.88 -0.53 -3.60
N ALA A 77 -5.38 -0.41 -4.83
CA ALA A 77 -5.91 0.54 -5.79
C ALA A 77 -7.39 0.30 -6.08
N SER A 78 -7.81 -0.95 -6.29
CA SER A 78 -9.23 -1.28 -6.47
C SER A 78 -10.09 -0.91 -5.26
N GLN A 79 -9.61 -1.19 -4.04
CA GLN A 79 -10.30 -0.82 -2.80
C GLN A 79 -10.42 0.69 -2.62
N MET A 80 -9.41 1.45 -3.05
CA MET A 80 -9.32 2.89 -2.90
C MET A 80 -9.82 3.64 -4.16
N SER A 81 -10.53 2.98 -5.07
CA SER A 81 -11.05 3.60 -6.31
C SER A 81 -9.98 4.22 -7.22
N GLY A 82 -8.80 3.61 -7.26
CA GLY A 82 -7.71 3.91 -8.17
C GLY A 82 -6.36 4.14 -7.48
N TYR A 83 -5.28 4.01 -8.25
CA TYR A 83 -3.90 4.15 -7.77
C TYR A 83 -3.59 5.50 -7.13
N LYS A 84 -4.20 6.58 -7.63
CA LYS A 84 -4.03 7.95 -7.11
C LYS A 84 -4.49 8.13 -5.66
N ASN A 85 -5.36 7.25 -5.19
CA ASN A 85 -5.92 7.31 -3.84
C ASN A 85 -5.20 6.37 -2.87
N VAL A 86 -4.24 5.56 -3.35
CA VAL A 86 -3.41 4.74 -2.48
C VAL A 86 -2.38 5.65 -1.80
N PRO A 87 -2.35 5.73 -0.46
CA PRO A 87 -1.52 6.72 0.23
C PRO A 87 -0.03 6.42 0.08
N PHE A 88 0.35 5.16 -0.13
CA PHE A 88 1.73 4.71 -0.30
C PHE A 88 2.03 4.26 -1.73
N SER A 89 3.31 4.29 -2.10
CA SER A 89 3.77 3.82 -3.41
C SER A 89 4.05 2.32 -3.42
N LEU A 90 4.02 1.72 -4.62
CA LEU A 90 4.48 0.34 -4.83
C LEU A 90 5.92 0.12 -4.31
N HIS A 91 6.79 1.11 -4.51
CA HIS A 91 8.16 1.07 -3.98
C HIS A 91 8.17 1.03 -2.44
N GLY A 92 7.28 1.79 -1.79
CA GLY A 92 7.08 1.73 -0.34
C GLY A 92 6.69 0.33 0.14
N MET A 93 5.80 -0.37 -0.59
CA MET A 93 5.43 -1.75 -0.28
C MET A 93 6.61 -2.71 -0.38
N TYR A 94 7.45 -2.58 -1.42
CA TYR A 94 8.66 -3.40 -1.55
C TYR A 94 9.64 -3.15 -0.40
N ASN A 95 9.83 -1.89 0.00
CA ASN A 95 10.70 -1.53 1.11
C ASN A 95 10.19 -2.12 2.43
N GLU A 96 8.87 -2.10 2.68
CA GLU A 96 8.30 -2.74 3.87
C GLU A 96 8.42 -4.27 3.81
N ALA A 97 8.17 -4.90 2.66
CA ALA A 97 8.33 -6.35 2.51
C ALA A 97 9.77 -6.80 2.78
N ASP A 98 10.75 -6.07 2.27
CA ASP A 98 12.18 -6.30 2.49
C ASP A 98 12.60 -6.05 3.94
N LYS A 99 12.05 -5.02 4.60
CA LYS A 99 12.22 -4.83 6.06
C LYS A 99 11.68 -6.02 6.86
N GLN A 100 10.53 -6.59 6.48
CA GLN A 100 9.97 -7.76 7.17
C GLN A 100 10.84 -8.99 6.96
N GLN A 101 11.31 -9.23 5.74
CA GLN A 101 12.25 -10.33 5.48
C GLN A 101 13.54 -10.22 6.30
N ARG A 102 14.10 -9.02 6.43
CA ARG A 102 15.28 -8.81 7.29
C ARG A 102 15.03 -9.11 8.77
N LYS A 103 13.81 -8.85 9.27
CA LYS A 103 13.45 -9.16 10.67
C LYS A 103 13.30 -10.66 10.89
N GLU A 104 12.87 -11.39 9.87
CA GLU A 104 12.66 -12.84 9.91
C GLU A 104 13.96 -13.63 9.69
N LEU A 105 14.97 -13.03 9.05
CA LEU A 105 16.28 -13.65 8.91
C LEU A 105 17.11 -13.46 10.19
N PRO A 106 17.64 -14.53 10.79
CA PRO A 106 18.73 -14.43 11.76
C PRO A 106 19.95 -13.81 11.06
N ASP A 107 20.66 -12.94 11.78
CA ASP A 107 21.90 -12.29 11.32
C ASP A 107 22.80 -13.28 10.55
N GLY A 108 22.92 -13.11 9.24
CA GLY A 108 23.98 -13.76 8.47
C GLY A 108 23.61 -14.87 7.47
N ARG A 109 22.53 -14.74 6.67
CA ARG A 109 22.49 -15.39 5.34
C ARG A 109 21.95 -14.47 4.25
N GLY A 110 22.88 -13.74 3.62
CA GLY A 110 22.67 -13.23 2.27
C GLY A 110 22.52 -14.36 1.27
N ALA A 111 21.73 -14.10 0.23
CA ALA A 111 21.43 -14.96 -0.93
C ALA A 111 20.56 -16.20 -0.66
N LEU A 112 19.25 -16.02 -0.78
CA LEU A 112 18.38 -17.07 -1.33
C LEU A 112 17.84 -16.56 -2.68
N VAL A 113 18.35 -17.19 -3.75
CA VAL A 113 17.79 -17.12 -5.09
C VAL A 113 16.30 -17.50 -4.99
N PRO A 114 15.36 -16.74 -5.58
CA PRO A 114 13.96 -17.16 -5.57
C PRO A 114 13.87 -18.49 -6.32
N GLN A 115 13.60 -19.57 -5.60
CA GLN A 115 13.10 -20.78 -6.21
C GLN A 115 11.83 -20.38 -6.96
N LEU A 116 11.89 -20.46 -8.28
CA LEU A 116 10.70 -20.43 -9.13
C LEU A 116 9.81 -21.58 -8.65
N VAL A 117 8.82 -21.28 -7.80
CA VAL A 117 7.70 -22.20 -7.62
C VAL A 117 6.99 -22.25 -8.97
N PRO A 118 6.90 -23.42 -9.62
CA PRO A 118 6.05 -23.55 -10.79
C PRO A 118 4.63 -23.24 -10.29
N VAL A 119 4.02 -22.20 -10.86
CA VAL A 119 2.57 -22.08 -10.85
C VAL A 119 2.09 -23.35 -11.52
N VAL A 120 1.51 -24.27 -10.76
CA VAL A 120 0.71 -25.35 -11.31
C VAL A 120 -0.50 -24.71 -11.99
N THR A 121 -0.34 -24.35 -13.27
CA THR A 121 -1.48 -24.11 -14.13
C THR A 121 -2.05 -25.49 -14.44
N ALA A 122 -3.04 -25.92 -13.66
CA ALA A 122 -3.89 -27.04 -14.02
C ALA A 122 -4.77 -26.64 -15.21
N LYS A 123 -4.18 -26.66 -16.40
CA LYS A 123 -4.86 -26.79 -17.69
C LYS A 123 -3.93 -27.60 -18.57
N ASP A 124 -4.27 -28.87 -18.73
CA ASP A 124 -4.05 -29.71 -19.91
C ASP A 124 -4.16 -31.18 -19.49
N SER A 125 -5.40 -31.67 -19.39
CA SER A 125 -5.72 -33.09 -19.56
C SER A 125 -7.23 -33.29 -19.64
N HIS A 126 -7.79 -33.21 -20.85
CA HIS A 126 -8.67 -34.27 -21.36
C HIS A 126 -8.68 -34.24 -22.90
N PRO A 127 -8.69 -35.42 -23.55
CA PRO A 127 -8.48 -35.56 -24.99
C PRO A 127 -9.73 -35.13 -25.79
N PRO A 128 -9.58 -34.82 -27.10
CA PRO A 128 -10.73 -34.48 -27.92
C PRO A 128 -11.55 -35.74 -28.20
N SER A 129 -12.88 -35.62 -28.16
CA SER A 129 -13.78 -36.66 -28.66
C SER A 129 -14.91 -36.02 -29.49
N PRO A 130 -15.43 -36.77 -30.47
CA PRO A 130 -15.62 -36.26 -31.82
C PRO A 130 -17.02 -35.72 -32.09
N LEU A 131 -17.12 -34.97 -33.20
CA LEU A 131 -18.34 -34.40 -33.77
C LEU A 131 -19.48 -35.44 -33.85
N LEU A 132 -20.56 -35.20 -33.12
CA LEU A 132 -21.85 -35.87 -33.28
C LEU A 132 -22.96 -34.82 -33.44
N ASN A 133 -23.28 -34.60 -34.71
CA ASN A 133 -24.59 -34.29 -35.29
C ASN A 133 -25.74 -33.98 -34.32
N MET A 134 -26.22 -32.72 -34.31
CA MET A 134 -27.50 -32.35 -33.70
C MET A 134 -28.63 -32.59 -34.70
N PRO A 135 -29.68 -33.37 -34.38
CA PRO A 135 -30.88 -33.41 -35.19
C PRO A 135 -31.69 -32.13 -35.01
N SER A 136 -32.07 -31.52 -36.14
CA SER A 136 -33.09 -30.48 -36.25
C SER A 136 -34.41 -30.97 -35.68
N GLN A 137 -34.92 -30.33 -34.62
CA GLN A 137 -36.29 -30.50 -34.14
C GLN A 137 -36.88 -29.15 -33.68
N PHE A 138 -37.68 -28.57 -34.59
CA PHE A 138 -38.88 -27.72 -34.43
C PHE A 138 -38.88 -26.54 -33.43
N ALA A 139 -39.09 -25.32 -33.93
CA ALA A 139 -40.42 -24.68 -34.09
C ALA A 139 -40.28 -23.32 -34.80
#